data_AF-A0A7V1M025-F1
#
_entry.id   AF-A0A7V1M025-F1
#
_cell.length_a   1.000
_cell.length_b   1.000
_cell.length_c   1.000
_cell.angle_alpha   90.00
_cell.angle_beta   90.00
_cell.angle_gamma   90.00
#
_symmetry.space_group_name_H-M   'P 1'
#
loop_
_entity.id
_entity.type
_entity.pdbx_description
1 polymer ?
#
loop_
_entity_poly.entity_id
_entity_poly.type
_entity_poly.pdbx_seq_one_letter_code
_entity_poly.pdbx_strand_id
1 'polypeptide(L)'
;MWTHRMMALGLALAATPALSQQILLNQPPESPAQAVISADEPGGDYSYDDQRVGQVITLAQDADLESIRFWGGSETQFGADSNTLGFVVRVYEVSEDGSAPVVIASRRIGRAFATPTQTEETFGTLGAAMFGYEITFDQNPIPLIGGATYIVSVASISFVPPRAGRESWAWASSATGGDVAVDLFDGLGMVVMPMGVDGLALELLGQSAEPPCIADVNGDGDLNGLDFNAWIAAYNAGDPKADQNQDGSIDPTDFSAWLANFRTGC
;
A
#
# COMPACT_ATOMS: atom_id res chain seq x y z
N MET A 1 61.67 -25.75 0.86
CA MET A 1 60.23 -25.70 0.56
C MET A 1 59.53 -25.08 1.75
N TRP A 2 59.13 -23.82 1.67
CA TRP A 2 58.42 -23.09 2.72
C TRP A 2 56.93 -22.99 2.35
N THR A 3 56.07 -23.70 3.06
CA THR A 3 54.62 -23.67 2.88
C THR A 3 54.02 -22.48 3.63
N HIS A 4 53.62 -21.44 2.88
CA HIS A 4 52.85 -20.32 3.43
C HIS A 4 51.40 -20.74 3.62
N ARG A 5 50.93 -20.84 4.86
CA ARG A 5 49.50 -20.96 5.20
C ARG A 5 48.88 -19.57 5.12
N MET A 6 48.08 -19.31 4.08
CA MET A 6 47.17 -18.17 4.08
C MET A 6 46.02 -18.45 5.06
N MET A 7 45.98 -17.69 6.15
CA MET A 7 44.79 -17.56 6.99
C MET A 7 43.83 -16.60 6.29
N ALA A 8 42.73 -17.13 5.76
CA ALA A 8 41.61 -16.32 5.31
C ALA A 8 40.86 -15.80 6.55
N LEU A 9 40.98 -14.50 6.80
CA LEU A 9 40.19 -13.80 7.81
C LEU A 9 38.78 -13.62 7.23
N GLY A 10 37.83 -14.47 7.64
CA GLY A 10 36.43 -14.32 7.26
C GLY A 10 35.83 -13.12 7.98
N LEU A 11 35.62 -12.02 7.26
CA LEU A 11 34.84 -10.89 7.75
C LEU A 11 33.37 -11.34 7.81
N ALA A 12 32.87 -11.63 9.00
CA ALA A 12 31.45 -11.82 9.22
C ALA A 12 30.77 -10.44 9.21
N LEU A 13 30.15 -10.07 8.09
CA LEU A 13 29.23 -8.95 8.03
C LEU A 13 28.01 -9.34 8.87
N ALA A 14 27.83 -8.69 10.02
CA ALA A 14 26.60 -8.79 10.78
C ALA A 14 25.47 -8.19 9.91
N ALA A 15 24.53 -9.03 9.48
CA ALA A 15 23.32 -8.54 8.84
C ALA A 15 22.55 -7.73 9.87
N THR A 16 22.30 -6.45 9.57
CA THR A 16 21.31 -5.67 10.32
C THR A 16 19.98 -6.42 10.29
N PRO A 17 19.30 -6.60 11.43
CA PRO A 17 17.99 -7.24 11.44
C PRO A 17 17.07 -6.45 10.50
N ALA A 18 16.47 -7.14 9.54
CA ALA A 18 15.43 -6.54 8.73
C ALA A 18 14.29 -6.14 9.68
N LEU A 19 13.87 -4.88 9.63
CA LEU A 19 12.67 -4.45 10.32
C LEU A 19 11.49 -5.28 9.81
N SER A 20 10.60 -5.70 10.72
CA SER A 20 9.41 -6.44 10.33
C SER A 20 8.51 -5.52 9.52
N GLN A 21 8.15 -5.95 8.31
CA GLN A 21 7.21 -5.25 7.47
C GLN A 21 5.86 -5.08 8.21
N GLN A 22 5.32 -3.87 8.21
CA GLN A 22 4.05 -3.49 8.84
C GLN A 22 2.94 -3.45 7.79
N ILE A 23 1.69 -3.62 8.23
CA ILE A 23 0.51 -3.44 7.37
C ILE A 23 0.12 -1.96 7.40
N LEU A 24 0.38 -1.25 6.30
CA LEU A 24 0.04 0.16 6.10
C LEU A 24 -1.44 0.33 5.75
N LEU A 25 -2.00 -0.64 5.05
CA LEU A 25 -3.41 -0.70 4.66
C LEU A 25 -3.85 -2.17 4.63
N ASN A 26 -5.05 -2.45 5.15
CA ASN A 26 -5.62 -3.79 5.15
C ASN A 26 -7.04 -3.79 4.55
N GLN A 27 -7.19 -4.27 3.32
CA GLN A 27 -8.48 -4.46 2.65
C GLN A 27 -8.55 -5.90 2.12
N PRO A 28 -8.90 -6.88 2.96
CA PRO A 28 -8.97 -8.28 2.56
C PRO A 28 -10.12 -8.52 1.57
N PRO A 29 -10.04 -9.53 0.70
CA PRO A 29 -11.11 -9.83 -0.23
C PRO A 29 -12.40 -10.25 0.50
N GLU A 30 -13.55 -9.86 -0.03
CA GLU A 30 -14.84 -10.39 0.42
C GLU A 30 -15.18 -11.73 -0.26
N SER A 31 -16.19 -12.44 0.25
CA SER A 31 -16.64 -13.70 -0.36
C SER A 31 -18.17 -13.87 -0.31
N PRO A 32 -18.84 -14.05 -1.47
CA PRO A 32 -18.27 -13.96 -2.82
C PRO A 32 -17.89 -12.51 -3.17
N ALA A 33 -16.67 -12.30 -3.67
CA ALA A 33 -16.27 -10.99 -4.19
C ALA A 33 -16.90 -10.72 -5.56
N GLN A 34 -17.19 -9.44 -5.82
CA GLN A 34 -17.40 -8.95 -7.17
C GLN A 34 -16.06 -8.87 -7.91
N ALA A 35 -16.11 -8.85 -9.24
CA ALA A 35 -14.93 -8.71 -10.07
C ALA A 35 -14.90 -7.38 -10.79
N VAL A 36 -13.73 -6.74 -10.83
CA VAL A 36 -13.51 -5.51 -11.58
C VAL A 36 -12.30 -5.66 -12.50
N ILE A 37 -12.53 -5.65 -13.81
CA ILE A 37 -11.48 -5.83 -14.81
C ILE A 37 -10.51 -4.63 -14.79
N SER A 38 -9.21 -4.91 -14.88
CA SER A 38 -8.14 -3.91 -14.98
C SER A 38 -7.06 -4.34 -15.97
N ALA A 39 -6.87 -3.56 -17.03
CA ALA A 39 -5.90 -3.81 -18.09
C ALA A 39 -4.94 -2.61 -18.27
N ASP A 40 -3.69 -2.88 -18.65
CA ASP A 40 -2.68 -1.84 -18.80
C ASP A 40 -2.77 -1.08 -20.13
N GLU A 41 -3.29 -1.74 -21.17
CA GLU A 41 -3.41 -1.22 -22.53
C GLU A 41 -4.85 -1.27 -23.02
N PRO A 42 -5.24 -0.34 -23.90
CA PRO A 42 -6.57 -0.36 -24.48
C PRO A 42 -6.76 -1.50 -25.49
N GLY A 43 -8.02 -1.83 -25.80
CA GLY A 43 -8.32 -2.71 -26.93
C GLY A 43 -9.25 -3.90 -26.69
N GLY A 44 -10.19 -3.82 -25.74
CA GLY A 44 -11.29 -4.78 -25.64
C GLY A 44 -12.40 -4.56 -26.67
N ASP A 45 -13.25 -5.57 -26.88
CA ASP A 45 -14.49 -5.40 -27.66
C ASP A 45 -15.59 -4.68 -26.85
N TYR A 46 -15.40 -4.57 -25.52
CA TYR A 46 -16.34 -3.94 -24.59
C TYR A 46 -15.71 -2.76 -23.86
N SER A 47 -16.50 -1.73 -23.59
CA SER A 47 -16.03 -0.51 -22.92
C SER A 47 -15.47 -0.73 -21.51
N TYR A 48 -15.91 -1.79 -20.83
CA TYR A 48 -15.44 -2.15 -19.48
C TYR A 48 -14.18 -3.04 -19.50
N ASP A 49 -13.84 -3.61 -20.67
CA ASP A 49 -12.59 -4.34 -20.85
C ASP A 49 -11.41 -3.39 -21.11
N ASP A 50 -11.74 -2.16 -21.51
CA ASP A 50 -10.82 -1.10 -21.89
C ASP A 50 -10.70 -0.08 -20.77
N GLN A 51 -10.25 -0.54 -19.61
CA GLN A 51 -10.06 0.33 -18.45
C GLN A 51 -8.91 -0.15 -17.55
N ARG A 52 -8.29 0.81 -16.87
CA ARG A 52 -7.40 0.58 -15.74
C ARG A 52 -8.13 0.95 -14.46
N VAL A 53 -7.99 0.12 -13.42
CA VAL A 53 -8.66 0.34 -12.14
C VAL A 53 -7.63 0.43 -11.02
N GLY A 54 -7.91 1.25 -10.02
CA GLY A 54 -7.08 1.40 -8.83
C GLY A 54 -7.88 1.79 -7.60
N GLN A 55 -7.33 1.45 -6.45
CA GLN A 55 -7.91 1.75 -5.14
C GLN A 55 -7.47 3.15 -4.70
N VAL A 56 -8.42 4.00 -4.31
CA VAL A 56 -8.11 5.29 -3.66
C VAL A 56 -7.77 5.00 -2.19
N ILE A 57 -6.67 5.56 -1.70
CA ILE A 57 -6.17 5.35 -0.35
C ILE A 57 -5.69 6.67 0.26
N THR A 58 -5.77 6.78 1.57
CA THR A 58 -5.13 7.85 2.35
C THR A 58 -4.40 7.19 3.50
N LEU A 59 -3.10 7.44 3.62
CA LEU A 59 -2.33 6.95 4.77
C LEU A 59 -2.39 7.97 5.89
N ALA A 60 -2.46 7.50 7.14
CA ALA A 60 -2.44 8.39 8.29
C ALA A 60 -1.06 9.04 8.51
N GLN A 61 0.00 8.40 8.02
CA GLN A 61 1.39 8.73 8.33
C GLN A 61 2.27 8.50 7.10
N ASP A 62 3.43 9.14 7.09
CA ASP A 62 4.47 8.88 6.10
C ASP A 62 4.83 7.38 6.13
N ALA A 63 5.09 6.79 4.99
CA ALA A 63 5.47 5.40 4.90
C ALA A 63 6.33 5.10 3.68
N ASP A 64 7.25 4.17 3.81
CA ASP A 64 7.94 3.53 2.71
C ASP A 64 7.18 2.25 2.33
N LEU A 65 6.47 2.30 1.21
CA LEU A 65 5.76 1.15 0.67
C LEU A 65 6.75 0.16 0.06
N GLU A 66 6.85 -1.03 0.65
CA GLU A 66 7.82 -2.06 0.28
C GLU A 66 7.18 -3.23 -0.45
N SER A 67 5.90 -3.55 -0.21
CA SER A 67 5.19 -4.62 -0.89
C SER A 67 3.71 -4.30 -1.04
N ILE A 68 3.09 -4.88 -2.05
CA ILE A 68 1.64 -4.83 -2.27
C ILE A 68 1.15 -6.26 -2.37
N ARG A 69 0.11 -6.59 -1.61
CA ARG A 69 -0.69 -7.80 -1.85
C ARG A 69 -2.04 -7.42 -2.43
N PHE A 70 -2.50 -8.18 -3.39
CA PHE A 70 -3.76 -7.92 -4.06
C PHE A 70 -4.39 -9.24 -4.48
N TRP A 71 -5.72 -9.26 -4.59
CA TRP A 71 -6.47 -10.46 -4.89
C TRP A 71 -7.30 -10.30 -6.15
N GLY A 72 -7.43 -11.39 -6.89
CA GLY A 72 -8.17 -11.43 -8.14
C GLY A 72 -7.85 -12.68 -8.93
N GLY A 73 -8.15 -12.65 -10.22
CA GLY A 73 -7.90 -13.77 -11.10
C GLY A 73 -8.52 -13.58 -12.46
N SER A 74 -8.64 -14.68 -13.21
CA SER A 74 -9.41 -14.71 -14.45
C SER A 74 -10.80 -15.28 -14.14
N GLU A 75 -11.86 -14.59 -14.57
CA GLU A 75 -13.25 -15.05 -14.38
C GLU A 75 -13.60 -16.28 -15.25
N THR A 76 -12.73 -16.69 -16.18
CA THR A 76 -13.12 -17.66 -17.20
C THR A 76 -13.50 -19.02 -16.60
N GLN A 77 -14.60 -19.57 -17.09
CA GLN A 77 -15.05 -20.95 -16.82
C GLN A 77 -14.07 -22.05 -17.30
N PHE A 78 -13.00 -21.68 -18.02
CA PHE A 78 -12.14 -22.61 -18.77
C PHE A 78 -10.84 -23.00 -18.07
N GLY A 79 -10.61 -22.58 -16.81
CA GLY A 79 -9.50 -23.03 -15.98
C GLY A 79 -8.54 -21.91 -15.56
N ALA A 80 -7.28 -22.27 -15.29
CA ALA A 80 -6.27 -21.35 -14.77
C ALA A 80 -6.05 -20.13 -15.71
N ASP A 81 -5.82 -18.96 -15.12
CA ASP A 81 -5.50 -17.71 -15.81
C ASP A 81 -4.40 -17.96 -16.88
N SER A 82 -4.77 -17.80 -18.14
CA SER A 82 -3.92 -18.11 -19.30
C SER A 82 -3.58 -16.89 -20.15
N ASN A 83 -4.22 -15.74 -19.87
CA ASN A 83 -4.06 -14.52 -20.65
C ASN A 83 -3.16 -13.49 -19.97
N THR A 84 -2.95 -13.58 -18.65
CA THR A 84 -2.11 -12.63 -17.90
C THR A 84 -0.63 -13.00 -18.03
N LEU A 85 0.13 -12.11 -18.68
CA LEU A 85 1.60 -12.19 -18.79
C LEU A 85 2.30 -11.56 -17.58
N GLY A 86 1.62 -10.65 -16.88
CA GLY A 86 2.15 -9.91 -15.76
C GLY A 86 1.26 -8.73 -15.41
N PHE A 87 1.82 -7.80 -14.66
CA PHE A 87 1.11 -6.64 -14.13
C PHE A 87 1.93 -5.37 -14.35
N VAL A 88 1.24 -4.25 -14.53
CA VAL A 88 1.80 -2.94 -14.29
C VAL A 88 1.19 -2.38 -13.03
N VAL A 89 2.05 -2.10 -12.06
CA VAL A 89 1.69 -1.45 -10.81
C VAL A 89 2.02 0.03 -10.94
N ARG A 90 1.05 0.89 -10.68
CA ARG A 90 1.22 2.34 -10.62
C ARG A 90 0.69 2.88 -9.30
N VAL A 91 1.43 3.82 -8.74
CA VAL A 91 0.98 4.65 -7.63
C VAL A 91 0.85 6.07 -8.16
N TYR A 92 -0.35 6.63 -8.02
CA TYR A 92 -0.66 8.00 -8.38
C TYR A 92 -0.82 8.82 -7.10
N GLU A 93 -0.29 10.03 -7.08
CA GLU A 93 -0.62 11.04 -6.08
C GLU A 93 -1.82 11.86 -6.60
N VAL A 94 -2.85 12.00 -5.76
CA VAL A 94 -4.06 12.77 -6.07
C VAL A 94 -3.88 14.18 -5.53
N SER A 95 -3.99 15.18 -6.40
CA SER A 95 -3.89 16.57 -5.99
C SER A 95 -5.16 17.07 -5.32
N GLU A 96 -5.01 17.89 -4.27
CA GLU A 96 -6.14 18.52 -3.56
C GLU A 96 -6.86 19.57 -4.42
N ASP A 97 -6.19 20.12 -5.43
CA ASP A 97 -6.76 21.15 -6.32
C ASP A 97 -7.70 20.58 -7.41
N GLY A 98 -7.91 19.27 -7.43
CA GLY A 98 -8.73 18.57 -8.40
C GLY A 98 -8.06 18.40 -9.78
N SER A 99 -6.76 18.68 -9.90
CA SER A 99 -6.00 18.31 -11.10
C SER A 99 -5.85 16.80 -11.25
N ALA A 100 -5.53 16.36 -12.47
CA ALA A 100 -5.40 14.94 -12.78
C ALA A 100 -4.30 14.28 -11.92
N PRO A 101 -4.51 13.05 -11.41
CA PRO A 101 -3.51 12.36 -10.59
C PRO A 101 -2.17 12.17 -11.32
N VAL A 102 -1.07 12.35 -10.59
CA VAL A 102 0.29 12.25 -11.14
C VAL A 102 0.91 10.91 -10.78
N VAL A 103 1.49 10.20 -11.75
CA VAL A 103 2.21 8.94 -11.50
C VAL A 103 3.53 9.22 -10.78
N ILE A 104 3.65 8.78 -9.53
CA ILE A 104 4.89 8.88 -8.74
C ILE A 104 5.72 7.59 -8.79
N ALA A 105 5.08 6.45 -9.07
CA ALA A 105 5.76 5.17 -9.27
C ALA A 105 5.06 4.34 -10.34
N SER A 106 5.86 3.65 -11.16
CA SER A 106 5.39 2.68 -12.15
C SER A 106 6.37 1.51 -12.23
N ARG A 107 5.86 0.28 -12.18
CA ARG A 107 6.64 -0.96 -12.25
C ARG A 107 5.93 -1.95 -13.16
N ARG A 108 6.67 -2.50 -14.12
CA ARG A 108 6.21 -3.58 -15.01
C ARG A 108 6.79 -4.89 -14.52
N ILE A 109 5.93 -5.84 -14.15
CA ILE A 109 6.28 -7.04 -13.42
C ILE A 109 5.75 -8.26 -14.18
N GLY A 110 6.65 -9.17 -14.55
CA GLY A 110 6.24 -10.43 -15.17
C GLY A 110 5.52 -11.32 -14.15
N ARG A 111 4.52 -12.09 -14.59
CA ARG A 111 3.70 -12.94 -13.71
C ARG A 111 4.52 -13.92 -12.86
N ALA A 112 5.67 -14.37 -13.38
CA ALA A 112 6.59 -15.25 -12.64
C ALA A 112 7.15 -14.61 -11.35
N PHE A 113 7.11 -13.28 -11.22
CA PHE A 113 7.57 -12.55 -10.04
C PHE A 113 6.44 -12.23 -9.05
N ALA A 114 5.19 -12.50 -9.40
CA ALA A 114 4.02 -12.29 -8.57
C ALA A 114 3.40 -13.64 -8.16
N THR A 115 4.23 -14.59 -7.73
CA THR A 115 3.89 -16.02 -7.50
C THR A 115 2.47 -16.17 -6.91
N PRO A 116 1.47 -16.56 -7.72
CA PRO A 116 0.10 -16.54 -7.27
C PRO A 116 -0.17 -17.67 -6.29
N THR A 117 -0.89 -17.36 -5.22
CA THR A 117 -1.37 -18.35 -4.24
C THR A 117 -2.88 -18.47 -4.36
N GLN A 118 -3.38 -19.64 -4.72
CA GLN A 118 -4.82 -19.88 -4.78
C GLN A 118 -5.41 -19.83 -3.35
N THR A 119 -6.53 -19.14 -3.20
CA THR A 119 -7.30 -19.05 -1.95
C THR A 119 -8.44 -20.08 -1.93
N GLU A 120 -9.14 -20.20 -0.80
CA GLU A 120 -10.38 -20.99 -0.70
C GLU A 120 -11.61 -20.22 -1.22
N GLU A 121 -11.44 -18.93 -1.51
CA GLU A 121 -12.52 -18.02 -1.88
C GLU A 121 -12.79 -18.01 -3.39
N THR A 122 -13.99 -17.55 -3.73
CA THR A 122 -14.43 -17.34 -5.12
C THR A 122 -14.80 -15.90 -5.36
N PHE A 123 -14.64 -15.45 -6.59
CA PHE A 123 -15.04 -14.11 -7.01
C PHE A 123 -15.73 -14.13 -8.37
N GLY A 124 -16.43 -13.04 -8.66
CA GLY A 124 -17.08 -12.84 -9.93
C GLY A 124 -18.40 -13.57 -10.10
N THR A 125 -19.09 -13.27 -11.20
CA THR A 125 -20.42 -13.86 -11.48
C THR A 125 -20.35 -15.34 -11.85
N LEU A 126 -19.17 -15.81 -12.29
CA LEU A 126 -18.90 -17.19 -12.66
C LEU A 126 -18.34 -18.03 -11.50
N GLY A 127 -18.13 -17.44 -10.32
CA GLY A 127 -17.57 -18.14 -9.15
C GLY A 127 -16.15 -18.66 -9.39
N ALA A 128 -15.31 -17.85 -10.04
CA ALA A 128 -13.95 -18.22 -10.39
C ALA A 128 -13.06 -18.33 -9.14
N ALA A 129 -12.03 -19.15 -9.23
CA ALA A 129 -11.04 -19.28 -8.16
C ALA A 129 -10.29 -17.96 -7.97
N MET A 130 -10.21 -17.48 -6.72
CA MET A 130 -9.47 -16.28 -6.39
C MET A 130 -8.01 -16.61 -6.04
N PHE A 131 -7.09 -15.78 -6.53
CA PHE A 131 -5.66 -15.87 -6.25
C PHE A 131 -5.19 -14.61 -5.53
N GLY A 132 -4.34 -14.79 -4.53
CA GLY A 132 -3.55 -13.73 -3.93
C GLY A 132 -2.20 -13.60 -4.63
N TYR A 133 -1.77 -12.36 -4.86
CA TYR A 133 -0.50 -12.01 -5.47
C TYR A 133 0.26 -11.12 -4.50
N GLU A 134 1.58 -11.23 -4.47
CA GLU A 134 2.45 -10.32 -3.74
C GLU A 134 3.54 -9.78 -4.67
N ILE A 135 3.77 -8.47 -4.60
CA ILE A 135 4.79 -7.75 -5.35
C ILE A 135 5.65 -6.95 -4.37
N THR A 136 6.94 -7.26 -4.31
CA THR A 136 7.90 -6.58 -3.45
C THR A 136 8.76 -5.59 -4.24
N PHE A 137 9.08 -4.45 -3.64
CA PHE A 137 9.89 -3.37 -4.20
C PHE A 137 11.34 -3.34 -3.69
N ASP A 138 11.69 -4.23 -2.75
CA ASP A 138 13.00 -4.57 -2.14
C ASP A 138 14.07 -3.47 -2.07
N GLN A 139 14.57 -2.99 -3.21
CA GLN A 139 15.67 -2.03 -3.29
C GLN A 139 15.24 -0.58 -3.54
N ASN A 140 13.96 -0.35 -3.80
CA ASN A 140 13.44 0.98 -4.09
C ASN A 140 11.98 1.09 -3.62
N PRO A 141 11.75 1.12 -2.30
CA PRO A 141 10.42 1.35 -1.74
C PRO A 141 9.85 2.68 -2.25
N ILE A 142 8.53 2.78 -2.27
CA ILE A 142 7.83 3.96 -2.75
C ILE A 142 7.51 4.83 -1.52
N PRO A 143 8.13 6.02 -1.38
CA PRO A 143 7.81 6.91 -0.28
C PRO A 143 6.40 7.48 -0.49
N LEU A 144 5.59 7.40 0.54
CA LEU A 144 4.23 7.92 0.64
C LEU A 144 4.18 8.90 1.80
N ILE A 145 3.49 10.02 1.61
CA ILE A 145 3.33 11.09 2.58
C ILE A 145 2.00 10.88 3.32
N GLY A 146 2.03 10.98 4.64
CA GLY A 146 0.85 10.91 5.48
C GLY A 146 -0.12 12.06 5.22
N GLY A 147 -1.41 11.77 5.27
CA GLY A 147 -2.48 12.71 4.94
C GLY A 147 -2.71 12.92 3.44
N ALA A 148 -1.73 12.60 2.58
CA ALA A 148 -1.92 12.64 1.14
C ALA A 148 -2.80 11.48 0.65
N THR A 149 -3.49 11.72 -0.47
CA THR A 149 -4.34 10.71 -1.11
C THR A 149 -3.62 10.12 -2.32
N TYR A 150 -3.67 8.80 -2.44
CA TYR A 150 -3.05 8.05 -3.53
C TYR A 150 -4.07 7.18 -4.24
N ILE A 151 -3.75 6.80 -5.48
CA ILE A 151 -4.43 5.71 -6.19
C ILE A 151 -3.41 4.61 -6.44
N VAL A 152 -3.69 3.40 -5.95
CA VAL A 152 -2.87 2.22 -6.22
C VAL A 152 -3.56 1.38 -7.27
N SER A 153 -2.97 1.35 -8.47
CA SER A 153 -3.50 0.59 -9.60
C SER A 153 -2.60 -0.58 -9.93
N VAL A 154 -3.23 -1.72 -10.14
CA VAL A 154 -2.64 -2.95 -10.67
C VAL A 154 -3.44 -3.30 -11.90
N ALA A 155 -2.75 -3.36 -13.03
CA ALA A 155 -3.34 -3.54 -14.35
C ALA A 155 -2.68 -4.71 -15.04
N SER A 156 -3.47 -5.61 -15.63
CA SER A 156 -2.90 -6.78 -16.30
C SER A 156 -2.25 -6.42 -17.63
N ILE A 157 -1.12 -7.07 -17.88
CA ILE A 157 -0.50 -7.15 -19.20
C ILE A 157 -1.03 -8.42 -19.83
N SER A 158 -1.92 -8.28 -20.81
CA SER A 158 -2.57 -9.43 -21.45
C SER A 158 -1.84 -9.85 -22.71
N PHE A 159 -1.84 -11.16 -23.03
CA PHE A 159 -1.25 -11.68 -24.26
C PHE A 159 -2.07 -11.29 -25.49
N VAL A 160 -3.39 -11.37 -25.39
CA VAL A 160 -4.34 -10.83 -26.36
C VAL A 160 -5.24 -9.85 -25.63
N PRO A 161 -5.67 -8.74 -26.26
CA PRO A 161 -6.67 -7.87 -25.66
C PRO A 161 -7.92 -8.66 -25.23
N PRO A 162 -8.61 -8.24 -24.16
CA PRO A 162 -9.76 -9.00 -23.65
C PRO A 162 -10.83 -9.17 -24.73
N ARG A 163 -11.30 -10.40 -24.91
CA ARG A 163 -12.38 -10.76 -25.85
C ARG A 163 -13.24 -11.84 -25.22
N ALA A 164 -14.44 -12.04 -25.78
CA ALA A 164 -15.33 -13.11 -25.35
C ALA A 164 -14.60 -14.48 -25.27
N GLY A 165 -14.39 -14.99 -24.05
CA GLY A 165 -13.74 -16.26 -23.77
C GLY A 165 -12.23 -16.21 -23.46
N ARG A 166 -11.61 -15.03 -23.47
CA ARG A 166 -10.26 -14.78 -22.93
C ARG A 166 -10.27 -13.47 -22.15
N GLU A 167 -10.73 -13.56 -20.92
CA GLU A 167 -10.74 -12.40 -20.02
C GLU A 167 -9.31 -12.06 -19.60
N SER A 168 -9.09 -10.76 -19.40
CA SER A 168 -7.98 -10.24 -18.62
C SER A 168 -8.15 -10.65 -17.14
N TRP A 169 -7.15 -10.31 -16.35
CA TRP A 169 -7.26 -10.38 -14.91
C TRP A 169 -8.25 -9.34 -14.40
N ALA A 170 -9.03 -9.72 -13.39
CA ALA A 170 -9.94 -8.86 -12.65
C ALA A 170 -9.59 -8.85 -11.16
N TRP A 171 -9.71 -7.68 -10.55
CA TRP A 171 -9.66 -7.49 -9.11
C TRP A 171 -10.80 -8.23 -8.43
N ALA A 172 -10.54 -8.80 -7.26
CA ALA A 172 -11.59 -9.10 -6.29
C ALA A 172 -11.96 -7.81 -5.54
N SER A 173 -13.25 -7.60 -5.26
CA SER A 173 -13.69 -6.56 -4.35
C SER A 173 -13.36 -6.88 -2.89
N SER A 174 -13.35 -5.83 -2.09
CA SER A 174 -13.30 -5.91 -0.64
C SER A 174 -14.57 -5.29 -0.07
N ALA A 175 -15.04 -5.81 1.07
CA ALA A 175 -16.17 -5.25 1.82
C ALA A 175 -15.82 -3.90 2.49
N THR A 176 -14.54 -3.52 2.42
CA THR A 176 -14.00 -2.26 2.92
C THR A 176 -12.99 -1.71 1.94
N GLY A 177 -13.01 -0.42 1.64
CA GLY A 177 -11.89 0.17 0.93
C GLY A 177 -12.10 1.60 0.44
N GLY A 178 -13.34 2.04 0.39
CA GLY A 178 -13.72 3.35 -0.08
C GLY A 178 -13.73 3.42 -1.60
N ASP A 179 -13.38 4.58 -2.12
CA ASP A 179 -13.58 4.90 -3.52
C ASP A 179 -12.63 4.14 -4.45
N VAL A 180 -13.14 3.77 -5.62
CA VAL A 180 -12.38 3.15 -6.71
C VAL A 180 -12.21 4.17 -7.82
N ALA A 181 -11.00 4.25 -8.36
CA ALA A 181 -10.66 5.09 -9.50
C ALA A 181 -10.46 4.26 -10.76
N VAL A 182 -10.84 4.84 -11.90
CA VAL A 182 -10.80 4.19 -13.21
C VAL A 182 -10.22 5.16 -14.24
N ASP A 183 -9.38 4.66 -15.14
CA ASP A 183 -8.95 5.35 -16.35
C ASP A 183 -9.52 4.58 -17.55
N LEU A 184 -10.42 5.23 -18.28
CA LEU A 184 -11.09 4.69 -19.47
C LEU A 184 -10.29 4.92 -20.76
N PHE A 185 -9.01 5.31 -20.64
CA PHE A 185 -8.11 5.64 -21.74
C PHE A 185 -8.62 6.77 -22.66
N ASP A 186 -9.49 7.63 -22.13
CA ASP A 186 -10.06 8.79 -22.82
C ASP A 186 -9.16 10.03 -22.78
N GLY A 187 -8.00 9.91 -22.11
CA GLY A 187 -7.03 10.97 -21.90
C GLY A 187 -7.30 11.85 -20.68
N LEU A 188 -8.34 11.57 -19.89
CA LEU A 188 -8.61 12.24 -18.61
C LEU A 188 -7.82 11.63 -17.45
N GLY A 189 -7.23 10.44 -17.64
CA GLY A 189 -6.48 9.73 -16.61
C GLY A 189 -7.40 9.05 -15.60
N MET A 190 -6.87 8.78 -14.40
CA MET A 190 -7.66 8.14 -13.34
C MET A 190 -8.70 9.11 -12.80
N VAL A 191 -9.97 8.74 -12.86
CA VAL A 191 -11.10 9.46 -12.27
C VAL A 191 -11.84 8.57 -11.26
N VAL A 192 -12.26 9.15 -10.15
CA VAL A 192 -13.06 8.43 -9.14
C VAL A 192 -14.48 8.23 -9.68
N MET A 193 -14.94 6.99 -9.74
CA MET A 193 -16.27 6.65 -10.22
C MET A 193 -16.94 5.59 -9.33
N PRO A 194 -18.27 5.68 -9.12
CA PRO A 194 -19.00 4.64 -8.39
C PRO A 194 -19.03 3.35 -9.23
N MET A 195 -18.24 2.36 -8.82
CA MET A 195 -18.09 1.07 -9.51
C MET A 195 -19.08 -0.01 -9.03
N GLY A 196 -19.93 0.30 -8.04
CA GLY A 196 -20.83 -0.68 -7.42
C GLY A 196 -20.15 -1.63 -6.44
N VAL A 197 -18.87 -1.39 -6.14
CA VAL A 197 -18.07 -2.04 -5.10
C VAL A 197 -17.58 -0.99 -4.09
N ASP A 198 -17.42 -1.41 -2.84
CA ASP A 198 -16.95 -0.56 -1.74
C ASP A 198 -15.41 -0.48 -1.65
N GLY A 199 -14.69 -1.16 -2.55
CA GLY A 199 -13.23 -1.17 -2.59
C GLY A 199 -12.68 -2.39 -3.32
N LEU A 200 -11.38 -2.36 -3.61
CA LEU A 200 -10.61 -3.46 -4.17
C LEU A 200 -9.87 -4.20 -3.05
N ALA A 201 -9.73 -5.50 -3.18
CA ALA A 201 -8.93 -6.30 -2.25
C ALA A 201 -7.44 -5.97 -2.41
N LEU A 202 -6.87 -5.25 -1.43
CA LEU A 202 -5.53 -4.69 -1.44
C LEU A 202 -4.96 -4.57 -0.02
N GLU A 203 -3.75 -5.09 0.18
CA GLU A 203 -2.93 -4.79 1.35
C GLU A 203 -1.67 -4.04 0.91
N LEU A 204 -1.34 -3.00 1.66
CA LEU A 204 -0.07 -2.30 1.52
C LEU A 204 0.81 -2.65 2.70
N LEU A 205 2.06 -2.99 2.40
CA LEU A 205 3.02 -3.46 3.37
C LEU A 205 4.29 -2.64 3.26
N GLY A 206 4.84 -2.22 4.39
CA GLY A 206 6.04 -1.40 4.40
C GLY A 206 6.44 -0.95 5.78
N GLN A 207 7.19 0.14 5.83
CA GLN A 207 7.58 0.79 7.08
C GLN A 207 6.82 2.10 7.16
N SER A 208 5.94 2.26 8.14
CA SER A 208 5.46 3.60 8.44
C SER A 208 6.56 4.35 9.18
N ALA A 209 6.68 5.66 8.95
CA ALA A 209 7.24 6.52 9.98
C ALA A 209 6.46 6.23 11.27
N GLU A 210 7.13 6.04 12.40
CA GLU A 210 6.40 5.91 13.65
C GLU A 210 5.55 7.18 13.84
N PRO A 211 4.30 7.06 14.33
CA PRO A 211 3.51 8.24 14.62
C PRO A 211 4.35 9.11 15.54
N PRO A 212 4.47 10.43 15.27
CA PRO A 212 5.30 11.28 16.10
C PRO A 212 4.87 11.07 17.54
N CYS A 213 5.75 10.46 18.33
CA CYS A 213 5.45 10.14 19.70
C CYS A 213 5.46 11.46 20.44
N ILE A 214 4.29 12.09 20.55
CA ILE A 214 4.21 13.43 21.14
C ILE A 214 4.74 13.42 22.57
N ALA A 215 4.68 12.27 23.25
CA ALA A 215 5.27 12.05 24.56
C ALA A 215 6.81 11.97 24.56
N ASP A 216 7.46 11.67 23.43
CA ASP A 216 8.92 11.83 23.20
C ASP A 216 9.23 13.31 22.92
N VAL A 217 9.27 14.09 23.99
CA VAL A 217 9.40 15.55 23.89
C VAL A 217 10.83 15.96 23.52
N ASN A 218 11.82 15.13 23.85
CA ASN A 218 13.22 15.40 23.54
C ASN A 218 13.58 15.00 22.09
N GLY A 219 12.79 14.13 21.47
CA GLY A 219 12.92 13.66 20.09
C GLY A 219 14.10 12.71 19.89
N ASP A 220 14.49 11.95 20.91
CA ASP A 220 15.60 10.99 20.86
C ASP A 220 15.19 9.60 20.41
N GLY A 221 13.88 9.36 20.26
CA GLY A 221 13.29 8.09 19.81
C GLY A 221 13.08 7.07 20.92
N ASP A 222 13.47 7.36 22.16
CA ASP A 222 13.30 6.47 23.31
C ASP A 222 12.30 7.07 24.31
N LEU A 223 11.05 6.58 24.32
CA LEU A 223 10.05 7.03 25.29
C LEU A 223 10.40 6.62 26.73
N ASN A 224 10.94 7.54 27.52
CA ASN A 224 11.46 7.27 28.86
C ASN A 224 11.36 8.48 29.83
N GLY A 225 11.98 8.38 31.01
CA GLY A 225 11.92 9.44 32.03
C GLY A 225 12.59 10.76 31.62
N LEU A 226 13.45 10.76 30.61
CA LEU A 226 14.08 11.96 30.05
C LEU A 226 13.05 12.85 29.34
N ASP A 227 12.02 12.26 28.74
CA ASP A 227 10.94 13.00 28.10
C ASP A 227 10.10 13.79 29.09
N PHE A 228 9.91 13.26 30.30
CA PHE A 228 9.23 14.00 31.34
C PHE A 228 10.00 15.28 31.72
N ASN A 229 11.33 15.19 31.80
CA ASN A 229 12.17 16.35 32.07
C ASN A 229 12.13 17.35 30.89
N ALA A 230 12.11 16.86 29.66
CA ALA A 230 11.97 17.69 28.47
C ALA A 230 10.60 18.37 28.41
N TRP A 231 9.52 17.66 28.77
CA TRP A 231 8.17 18.23 28.89
C TRP A 231 8.10 19.33 29.95
N ILE A 232 8.68 19.12 31.14
CA ILE A 232 8.76 20.17 32.17
C ILE A 232 9.48 21.41 31.64
N ALA A 233 10.59 21.22 30.91
CA ALA A 233 11.34 22.33 30.33
C ALA A 233 10.52 23.07 29.27
N ALA A 234 9.87 22.34 28.37
CA ALA A 234 8.98 22.88 27.33
C ALA A 234 7.81 23.67 27.93
N TYR A 235 7.14 23.10 28.93
CA TYR A 235 6.01 23.72 29.63
C TYR A 235 6.40 25.06 30.29
N ASN A 236 7.54 25.09 31.00
CA ASN A 236 8.04 26.31 31.64
C ASN A 236 8.49 27.37 30.63
N ALA A 237 8.89 26.97 29.42
CA ALA A 237 9.29 27.87 28.34
C ALA A 237 8.10 28.36 27.48
N GLY A 238 6.90 27.77 27.66
CA GLY A 238 5.78 27.99 26.75
C GLY A 238 6.06 27.48 25.33
N ASP A 239 6.85 26.40 25.21
CA ASP A 239 7.17 25.77 23.94
C ASP A 239 5.98 24.91 23.45
N PRO A 240 5.51 25.07 22.19
CA PRO A 240 4.42 24.27 21.63
C PRO A 240 4.58 22.74 21.76
N LYS A 241 5.80 22.23 21.97
CA LYS A 241 6.01 20.79 22.29
C LYS A 241 5.35 20.34 23.59
N ALA A 242 5.03 21.27 24.49
CA ALA A 242 4.34 20.98 25.73
C ALA A 242 2.83 20.78 25.55
N ASP A 243 2.26 21.24 24.42
CA ASP A 243 0.85 21.03 24.05
C ASP A 243 0.66 19.57 23.58
N GLN A 244 0.17 18.74 24.48
CA GLN A 244 0.12 17.28 24.34
C GLN A 244 -1.27 16.79 23.97
N ASN A 245 -2.28 17.64 24.12
CA ASN A 245 -3.64 17.39 23.68
C ASN A 245 -3.97 18.06 22.33
N GLN A 246 -3.03 18.88 21.80
CA GLN A 246 -3.11 19.61 20.54
C GLN A 246 -4.28 20.62 20.48
N ASP A 247 -4.68 21.19 21.62
CA ASP A 247 -5.76 22.17 21.68
C ASP A 247 -5.30 23.62 21.42
N GLY A 248 -3.98 23.82 21.24
CA GLY A 248 -3.35 25.10 20.95
C GLY A 248 -3.06 25.94 22.20
N SER A 249 -3.34 25.44 23.40
CA SER A 249 -3.04 26.08 24.68
C SER A 249 -2.08 25.22 25.49
N ILE A 250 -1.01 25.82 26.02
CA ILE A 250 -0.13 25.14 26.96
C ILE A 250 -0.66 25.36 28.38
N ASP A 251 -1.29 24.35 28.95
CA ASP A 251 -1.93 24.43 30.26
C ASP A 251 -1.81 23.11 31.07
N PRO A 252 -2.23 23.07 32.34
CA PRO A 252 -2.08 21.87 33.16
C PRO A 252 -2.80 20.61 32.64
N THR A 253 -3.74 20.74 31.68
CA THR A 253 -4.39 19.59 31.05
C THR A 253 -3.42 18.80 30.16
N ASP A 254 -2.39 19.45 29.63
CA ASP A 254 -1.33 18.81 28.85
C ASP A 254 -0.55 17.76 29.63
N PHE A 255 -0.38 17.95 30.95
CA PHE A 255 0.27 16.94 31.78
C PHE A 255 -0.52 15.62 31.77
N SER A 256 -1.86 15.73 31.80
CA SER A 256 -2.72 14.55 31.78
C SER A 256 -2.68 13.86 30.42
N ALA A 257 -2.60 14.64 29.33
CA ALA A 257 -2.43 14.12 27.98
C ALA A 257 -1.05 13.45 27.79
N TRP A 258 0.03 14.10 28.22
CA TRP A 258 1.38 13.52 28.20
C TRP A 258 1.42 12.18 28.95
N LEU A 259 0.84 12.11 30.15
CA LEU A 259 0.82 10.87 30.93
C LEU A 259 0.00 9.77 30.24
N ALA A 260 -1.06 10.12 29.51
CA ALA A 260 -1.82 9.17 28.71
C ALA A 260 -0.97 8.65 27.54
N ASN A 261 -0.37 9.55 26.76
CA ASN A 261 0.49 9.25 25.62
C ASN A 261 1.74 8.43 26.03
N PHE A 262 2.34 8.74 27.18
CA PHE A 262 3.47 8.00 27.74
C PHE A 262 3.08 6.56 28.11
N ARG A 263 1.85 6.34 28.59
CA ARG A 263 1.36 5.00 29.00
C ARG A 263 0.90 4.16 27.82
N THR A 264 0.44 4.77 26.73
CA THR A 264 0.10 4.05 25.49
C THR A 264 1.34 3.62 24.72
N GLY A 265 2.50 4.24 25.03
CA GLY A 265 3.77 3.88 24.43
C GLY A 265 3.96 4.51 23.06
N CYS A 266 3.40 5.71 22.86
CA CYS A 266 2.94 6.24 21.57
C CYS A 266 1.62 5.52 21.19
#